data_AF-A0A1L8DSN0-F1
#
_entry.id   AF-A0A1L8DSN0-F1
#
_cell.length_a   1.000
_cell.length_b   1.000
_cell.length_c   1.000
_cell.angle_alpha   90.00
_cell.angle_beta   90.00
_cell.angle_gamma   90.00
#
_symmetry.space_group_name_H-M   'P 1'
#
loop_
_entity.id
_entity.type
_entity.pdbx_description
1 polymer ?
#
loop_
_entity_poly.entity_id
_entity_poly.type
_entity_poly.pdbx_seq_one_letter_code
_entity_poly.pdbx_strand_id
1 'polypeptide(L)'
;MHFYFDGFLQILGSTFLELFVDQFSKGVSRILVPICEDYPPLEVIFRSENFVAVFKPPNVKEVILWATLHDQFGGVADRETQRGVFRRCFQADGGFSGVYPIALSKRGAIALRNTLTANNLRRRLHTYYVAIVRGIMEQQDIRIDAPIGRDLRYKTPHIKMCTSTDWEHCHSPCECTTQVILVETGYLDGEFSSKIALKSYRGDRKHQFRVHLKEIGHPLVGDTLYDDLHHPTN
;
A
#
# COMPACT_ATOMS: atom_id res chain seq x y z
N MET A 1 24.33 -12.22 11.36
CA MET A 1 24.04 -10.85 11.81
C MET A 1 22.55 -10.82 12.15
N HIS A 2 22.20 -10.82 13.44
CA HIS A 2 20.79 -10.84 13.84
C HIS A 2 20.27 -9.41 13.81
N PHE A 3 19.46 -9.08 12.79
CA PHE A 3 18.74 -7.81 12.74
C PHE A 3 17.32 -8.07 13.24
N TYR A 4 16.95 -7.35 14.30
CA TYR A 4 15.60 -7.33 14.85
C TYR A 4 14.80 -6.28 14.08
N PHE A 5 13.68 -6.69 13.50
CA PHE A 5 12.72 -5.75 12.92
C PHE A 5 11.92 -5.10 14.07
N ASP A 6 11.94 -3.78 14.19
CA ASP A 6 11.08 -3.06 15.16
C ASP A 6 9.60 -3.35 14.83
N GLY A 7 8.89 -3.94 15.80
CA GLY A 7 7.60 -4.63 15.66
C GLY A 7 6.37 -3.79 15.30
N PHE A 8 6.51 -2.70 14.55
CA PHE A 8 5.41 -1.84 14.12
C PHE A 8 5.50 -1.50 12.62
N LEU A 9 5.43 -2.51 11.74
CA LEU A 9 5.40 -2.26 10.30
C LEU A 9 4.32 -3.09 9.59
N GLN A 10 3.10 -2.56 9.62
CA GLN A 10 2.14 -2.80 8.56
C GLN A 10 2.67 -2.18 7.27
N ILE A 11 2.45 -2.85 6.14
CA ILE A 11 2.97 -2.51 4.81
C ILE A 11 3.04 -0.98 4.62
N LEU A 12 4.25 -0.45 4.53
CA LEU A 12 4.50 0.97 4.30
C LEU A 12 4.37 1.24 2.80
N GLY A 13 3.27 1.82 2.34
CA GLY A 13 3.16 2.34 0.98
C GLY A 13 4.11 3.54 0.79
N SER A 14 5.34 3.29 0.33
CA SER A 14 6.31 4.32 -0.03
C SER A 14 6.27 4.59 -1.54
N THR A 15 5.59 5.64 -1.97
CA THR A 15 5.77 6.14 -3.34
C THR A 15 7.16 6.77 -3.45
N PHE A 16 8.15 6.01 -3.94
CA PHE A 16 9.53 6.48 -4.12
C PHE A 16 9.83 6.67 -5.61
N LEU A 17 10.33 7.86 -5.96
CA LEU A 17 10.43 8.38 -7.32
C LEU A 17 11.85 8.85 -7.61
N GLU A 18 12.46 8.40 -8.71
CA GLU A 18 13.63 9.05 -9.32
C GLU A 18 13.36 10.51 -9.73
N LEU A 19 12.10 10.94 -9.76
CA LEU A 19 11.68 12.31 -10.06
C LEU A 19 11.37 13.16 -8.81
N PHE A 20 11.43 12.62 -7.58
CA PHE A 20 11.12 13.36 -6.33
C PHE A 20 12.35 13.60 -5.43
N VAL A 21 13.45 12.85 -5.56
CA VAL A 21 14.66 13.02 -4.73
C VAL A 21 15.25 14.44 -4.85
N ASP A 22 15.16 15.06 -6.03
CA ASP A 22 15.76 16.39 -6.27
C ASP A 22 14.95 17.56 -5.67
N GLN A 23 13.66 17.38 -5.39
CA GLN A 23 12.83 18.41 -4.75
C GLN A 23 12.73 18.26 -3.22
N PHE A 24 12.82 17.05 -2.68
CA PHE A 24 12.76 16.83 -1.22
C PHE A 24 14.08 17.08 -0.49
N SER A 25 15.22 17.09 -1.18
CA SER A 25 16.50 17.52 -0.60
C SER A 25 16.54 19.01 -0.21
N LYS A 26 15.54 19.80 -0.65
CA LYS A 26 15.50 21.27 -0.46
C LYS A 26 14.46 21.78 0.54
N GLY A 27 13.77 20.91 1.27
CA GLY A 27 12.91 21.35 2.38
C GLY A 27 11.78 20.39 2.73
N VAL A 28 12.07 19.39 3.57
CA VAL A 28 11.03 18.64 4.28
C VAL A 28 10.72 19.41 5.57
N SER A 29 9.72 20.28 5.53
CA SER A 29 9.11 20.79 6.77
C SER A 29 8.12 19.74 7.27
N ARG A 30 8.54 18.94 8.27
CA ARG A 30 7.64 17.99 8.96
C ARG A 30 6.64 18.77 9.80
N ILE A 31 5.42 18.93 9.29
CA ILE A 31 4.32 19.51 10.07
C ILE A 31 3.49 18.35 10.59
N LEU A 32 3.33 18.25 11.91
CA LEU A 32 2.45 17.28 12.54
C LEU A 32 1.06 17.89 12.70
N VAL A 33 0.06 17.25 12.12
CA VAL A 33 -1.34 17.66 12.18
C VAL A 33 -2.09 16.67 13.08
N PRO A 34 -2.63 17.11 14.23
CA PRO A 34 -3.44 16.24 15.09
C PRO A 34 -4.64 15.70 14.31
N ILE A 35 -4.96 14.41 14.49
CA ILE A 35 -6.13 13.77 13.88
C ILE A 35 -7.26 13.68 14.92
N CYS A 36 -7.10 12.81 15.91
CA CYS A 36 -7.87 12.71 17.15
C CYS A 36 -7.05 11.92 18.17
N GLU A 37 -7.51 11.83 19.42
CA GLU A 37 -6.74 11.17 20.50
C GLU A 37 -6.41 9.69 20.21
N ASP A 38 -7.23 9.01 19.42
CA ASP A 38 -7.07 7.58 19.07
C ASP A 38 -6.01 7.31 18.00
N TYR A 39 -5.44 8.33 17.34
CA TYR A 39 -4.48 8.15 16.25
C TYR A 39 -3.24 9.04 16.42
N PRO A 40 -2.05 8.56 16.02
CA PRO A 40 -0.87 9.41 15.99
C PRO A 40 -1.08 10.59 15.01
N PRO A 41 -0.39 11.73 15.22
CA PRO A 41 -0.50 12.88 14.34
C PRO A 41 -0.17 12.52 12.89
N LEU A 42 -0.89 13.14 11.97
CA LEU A 42 -0.62 13.05 10.54
C LEU A 42 0.63 13.84 10.20
N GLU A 43 1.63 13.18 9.63
CA GLU A 43 2.86 13.86 9.18
C GLU A 43 2.67 14.42 7.78
N VAL A 44 2.79 15.73 7.62
CA VAL A 44 2.85 16.39 6.33
C VAL A 44 4.30 16.36 5.85
N ILE A 45 4.53 15.64 4.76
CA ILE A 45 5.87 15.49 4.18
C ILE A 45 6.12 16.47 3.02
N PHE A 46 5.05 16.96 2.39
CA PHE A 46 5.11 17.92 1.29
C PHE A 46 3.90 18.85 1.31
N ARG A 47 4.13 20.13 0.98
CA ARG A 47 3.05 21.07 0.72
C ARG A 47 3.44 22.04 -0.41
N SER A 48 2.48 22.30 -1.28
CA SER A 48 2.52 23.33 -2.31
C SER A 48 1.17 24.06 -2.33
N GLU A 49 1.03 25.03 -3.25
CA GLU A 49 -0.25 25.70 -3.50
C GLU A 49 -1.36 24.70 -3.90
N ASN A 50 -1.03 23.66 -4.66
CA ASN A 50 -2.04 22.78 -5.29
C ASN A 50 -2.13 21.40 -4.63
N PHE A 51 -1.15 21.01 -3.81
CA PHE A 51 -1.03 19.67 -3.27
C PHE A 51 -0.46 19.65 -1.86
N VAL A 52 -0.91 18.69 -1.07
CA VAL A 52 -0.25 18.23 0.16
C VAL A 52 0.03 16.74 0.03
N ALA A 53 1.20 16.28 0.48
CA ALA A 53 1.45 14.86 0.67
C ALA A 53 1.61 14.58 2.16
N VAL A 54 0.89 13.58 2.64
CA VAL A 54 0.88 13.20 4.06
C VAL A 54 1.25 11.73 4.24
N PHE A 55 1.93 11.41 5.33
CA PHE A 55 2.13 10.04 5.75
C PHE A 55 0.95 9.62 6.64
N LYS A 56 0.02 8.85 6.07
CA LYS A 56 -1.17 8.35 6.77
C LYS A 56 -0.77 7.19 7.70
N PRO A 57 -1.13 7.25 8.99
CA PRO A 57 -0.93 6.14 9.90
C PRO A 57 -1.76 4.90 9.52
N PRO A 58 -1.38 3.70 10.01
CA PRO A 58 -2.19 2.50 9.85
C PRO A 58 -3.57 2.67 10.50
N ASN A 59 -4.59 1.94 10.00
CA ASN A 59 -5.96 1.91 10.54
C ASN A 59 -6.75 3.23 10.51
N VAL A 60 -6.16 4.34 10.06
CA VAL A 60 -6.88 5.58 9.81
C VAL A 60 -7.75 5.43 8.56
N LYS A 61 -9.07 5.56 8.75
CA LYS A 61 -10.06 5.52 7.66
C LYS A 61 -9.94 6.76 6.77
N GLU A 62 -10.19 6.59 5.47
CA GLU A 62 -10.17 7.67 4.47
C GLU A 62 -11.04 8.87 4.89
N VAL A 63 -12.22 8.62 5.44
CA VAL A 63 -13.14 9.69 5.87
C VAL A 63 -12.56 10.55 6.99
N ILE A 64 -11.82 9.94 7.93
CA ILE A 64 -11.18 10.63 9.05
C ILE A 64 -10.01 11.46 8.52
N LEU A 65 -9.19 10.87 7.65
CA LEU A 65 -8.08 11.57 7.00
C LEU A 65 -8.57 12.80 6.24
N TRP A 66 -9.65 12.65 5.45
CA TRP A 66 -10.20 13.73 4.65
C TRP A 66 -10.75 14.87 5.51
N ALA A 67 -11.51 14.55 6.56
CA ALA A 67 -12.05 15.53 7.48
C ALA A 67 -10.93 16.34 8.17
N THR A 68 -9.90 15.66 8.66
CA THR A 68 -8.74 16.28 9.33
C THR A 68 -8.03 17.26 8.41
N LEU A 69 -7.82 16.87 7.16
CA LEU A 69 -7.11 17.70 6.19
C LEU A 69 -7.94 18.88 5.70
N HIS A 70 -9.26 18.68 5.56
CA HIS A 70 -10.17 19.74 5.22
C HIS A 70 -10.18 20.83 6.31
N ASP A 71 -10.23 20.42 7.57
CA ASP A 71 -10.16 21.33 8.73
C ASP A 71 -8.82 22.08 8.78
N GLN A 72 -7.70 21.37 8.65
CA GLN A 72 -6.37 21.95 8.77
C GLN A 72 -5.98 22.89 7.62
N PHE A 73 -6.33 22.54 6.38
CA PHE A 73 -5.80 23.24 5.19
C PHE A 73 -6.82 24.10 4.48
N GLY A 74 -8.12 23.85 4.69
CA GLY A 74 -9.19 24.45 3.90
C GLY A 74 -9.15 24.03 2.43
N GLY A 75 -10.27 24.17 1.72
CA GLY A 75 -10.29 24.07 0.25
C GLY A 75 -9.88 22.72 -0.36
N VAL A 76 -9.80 21.65 0.44
CA VAL A 76 -9.52 20.29 -0.06
C VAL A 76 -10.57 19.95 -1.12
N ALA A 77 -10.11 19.59 -2.33
CA ALA A 77 -11.04 19.28 -3.42
C ALA A 77 -12.03 18.19 -2.96
N ASP A 78 -13.29 18.32 -3.37
CA ASP A 78 -14.38 17.50 -2.88
C ASP A 78 -14.12 16.00 -3.10
N ARG A 79 -14.80 15.19 -2.30
CA ARG A 79 -14.62 13.74 -2.26
C ARG A 79 -14.80 13.07 -3.63
N GLU A 80 -15.68 13.59 -4.49
CA GLU A 80 -15.89 13.02 -5.84
C GLU A 80 -14.73 13.34 -6.77
N THR A 81 -14.25 14.58 -6.73
CA THR A 81 -13.09 15.03 -7.50
C THR A 81 -11.83 14.25 -7.12
N GLN A 82 -11.70 13.88 -5.84
CA GLN A 82 -10.59 13.07 -5.35
C GLN A 82 -10.82 11.56 -5.50
N ARG A 83 -12.06 11.06 -5.71
CA ARG A 83 -12.39 9.62 -5.72
C ARG A 83 -11.58 8.81 -6.74
N GLY A 84 -11.21 9.43 -7.86
CA GLY A 84 -10.35 8.83 -8.90
C GLY A 84 -8.86 8.75 -8.53
N VAL A 85 -8.40 9.60 -7.62
CA VAL A 85 -7.07 9.58 -6.99
C VAL A 85 -7.08 8.60 -5.82
N PHE A 86 -8.08 8.73 -4.94
CA PHE A 86 -8.25 7.93 -3.74
C PHE A 86 -8.32 6.44 -4.04
N ARG A 87 -9.14 5.97 -5.00
CA ARG A 87 -9.27 4.53 -5.30
C ARG A 87 -7.97 3.80 -5.66
N ARG A 88 -6.92 4.51 -6.09
CA ARG A 88 -5.64 3.92 -6.52
C ARG A 88 -4.56 3.98 -5.44
N CYS A 89 -4.69 4.88 -4.47
CA CYS A 89 -3.81 4.97 -3.30
C CYS A 89 -4.42 4.28 -2.06
N PHE A 90 -5.75 4.14 -1.99
CA PHE A 90 -6.51 3.55 -0.87
C PHE A 90 -6.94 2.08 -1.08
N GLN A 91 -6.57 1.41 -2.18
CA GLN A 91 -6.91 -0.01 -2.34
C GLN A 91 -6.07 -0.96 -1.47
N ALA A 92 -5.13 -0.41 -0.71
CA ALA A 92 -4.46 -1.11 0.36
C ALA A 92 -5.43 -1.19 1.55
N ASP A 93 -5.64 -2.41 2.08
CA ASP A 93 -6.63 -2.70 3.12
C ASP A 93 -6.55 -1.73 4.32
N GLY A 94 -7.57 -1.69 5.19
CA GLY A 94 -7.64 -0.71 6.29
C GLY A 94 -6.38 -0.63 7.19
N GLY A 95 -5.58 -1.70 7.24
CA GLY A 95 -4.30 -1.78 7.97
C GLY A 95 -3.06 -1.43 7.16
N PHE A 96 -3.09 -0.43 6.27
CA PHE A 96 -1.89 0.04 5.58
C PHE A 96 -1.58 1.49 5.98
N SER A 97 -0.29 1.78 6.10
CA SER A 97 0.23 3.15 6.25
C SER A 97 0.92 3.57 4.95
N GLY A 98 1.19 4.85 4.75
CA GLY A 98 1.95 5.28 3.58
C GLY A 98 1.75 6.74 3.18
N VAL A 99 2.31 7.09 2.02
CA VAL A 99 2.26 8.46 1.47
C VAL A 99 0.98 8.67 0.66
N TYR A 100 0.24 9.73 1.00
CA TYR A 100 -1.03 10.11 0.39
C TYR A 100 -0.93 11.51 -0.21
N PRO A 101 -0.88 11.63 -1.55
CA PRO A 101 -0.99 12.91 -2.23
C PRO A 101 -2.46 13.36 -2.29
N ILE A 102 -2.71 14.61 -1.92
CA ILE A 102 -4.05 15.19 -1.79
C ILE A 102 -4.05 16.55 -2.46
N ALA A 103 -5.04 16.77 -3.31
CA ALA A 103 -5.19 18.04 -4.00
C ALA A 103 -5.86 19.08 -3.09
N LEU A 104 -5.24 20.26 -2.98
CA LEU A 104 -5.75 21.43 -2.28
C LEU A 104 -6.55 22.38 -3.20
N SER A 105 -6.63 22.05 -4.49
CA SER A 105 -7.36 22.84 -5.47
C SER A 105 -7.96 21.96 -6.57
N LYS A 106 -8.98 22.45 -7.27
CA LYS A 106 -9.56 21.78 -8.45
C LYS A 106 -8.50 21.53 -9.53
N ARG A 107 -7.60 22.50 -9.73
CA ARG A 107 -6.48 22.40 -10.68
C ARG A 107 -5.52 21.27 -10.28
N GLY A 108 -5.16 21.20 -9.00
CA GLY A 108 -4.35 20.12 -8.45
C GLY A 108 -5.00 18.76 -8.68
N ALA A 109 -6.30 18.64 -8.38
CA ALA A 109 -6.99 17.35 -8.50
C ALA A 109 -7.05 16.84 -9.94
N ILE A 110 -7.28 17.74 -10.91
CA ILE A 110 -7.22 17.40 -12.35
C ILE A 110 -5.81 16.94 -12.74
N ALA A 111 -4.77 17.65 -12.31
CA ALA A 111 -3.38 17.30 -12.62
C ALA A 111 -2.98 15.94 -12.01
N LEU A 112 -3.37 15.67 -10.76
CA LEU A 112 -3.11 14.38 -10.10
C LEU A 112 -3.86 13.24 -10.78
N ARG A 113 -5.15 13.44 -11.09
CA ARG A 113 -5.94 12.48 -11.87
C ARG A 113 -5.27 12.17 -13.20
N ASN A 114 -4.91 13.19 -13.97
CA ASN A 114 -4.27 13.01 -15.28
C ASN A 114 -2.92 12.28 -15.17
N THR A 115 -2.14 12.59 -14.14
CA THR A 115 -0.86 11.89 -13.88
C THR A 115 -1.08 10.41 -13.57
N LEU A 116 -2.12 10.09 -12.79
CA LEU A 116 -2.47 8.73 -12.44
C LEU A 116 -3.10 7.96 -13.61
N THR A 117 -3.93 8.62 -14.44
CA THR A 117 -4.71 7.97 -15.51
C THR A 117 -4.02 7.93 -16.87
N ALA A 118 -3.14 8.90 -17.18
CA ALA A 118 -2.47 8.92 -18.46
C ALA A 118 -1.42 7.80 -18.54
N ASN A 119 -1.60 6.88 -19.47
CA ASN A 119 -0.72 5.72 -19.67
C ASN A 119 0.77 6.07 -19.81
N ASN A 120 1.09 7.27 -20.33
CA ASN A 120 2.47 7.74 -20.47
C ASN A 120 3.07 8.29 -19.16
N LEU A 121 2.26 8.88 -18.29
CA LEU A 121 2.70 9.40 -16.98
C LEU A 121 2.68 8.33 -15.90
N ARG A 122 1.84 7.30 -16.05
CA ARG A 122 1.85 6.09 -15.20
C ARG A 122 3.21 5.40 -15.17
N ARG A 123 4.00 5.51 -16.25
CA ARG A 123 5.38 4.99 -16.30
C ARG A 123 6.37 5.82 -15.48
N ARG A 124 6.05 7.07 -15.15
CA ARG A 124 6.93 7.98 -14.40
C ARG A 124 6.62 7.97 -12.90
N LEU A 125 5.43 7.55 -12.50
CA LEU A 125 5.05 7.38 -11.10
C LEU A 125 5.31 5.94 -10.65
N HIS A 126 6.34 5.76 -9.84
CA HIS A 126 6.63 4.48 -9.20
C HIS A 126 6.14 4.51 -7.75
N THR A 127 5.16 3.66 -7.46
CA THR A 127 4.70 3.42 -6.08
C THR A 127 5.23 2.08 -5.62
N TYR A 128 6.05 2.11 -4.56
CA TYR A 128 6.52 0.92 -3.88
C TYR A 128 5.79 0.75 -2.55
N TYR A 129 5.74 -0.48 -2.06
CA TYR A 129 5.24 -0.82 -0.75
C TYR A 129 6.31 -1.63 -0.04
N VAL A 130 6.69 -1.28 1.18
CA VAL A 130 7.65 -2.04 1.97
C VAL A 130 6.88 -2.94 2.92
N ALA A 131 7.25 -4.21 2.97
CA ALA A 131 6.60 -5.21 3.80
C ALA A 131 7.60 -6.14 4.47
N ILE A 132 7.17 -6.82 5.53
CA ILE A 132 7.88 -7.96 6.11
C ILE A 132 7.08 -9.23 5.81
N VAL A 133 7.75 -10.24 5.29
CA VAL A 133 7.19 -11.54 4.96
C VAL A 133 7.88 -12.66 5.73
N ARG A 134 7.15 -13.75 5.95
CA ARG A 134 7.67 -14.96 6.59
C ARG A 134 8.75 -15.61 5.73
N GLY A 135 9.73 -16.23 6.39
CA GLY A 135 10.79 -16.99 5.75
C GLY A 135 11.91 -16.14 5.14
N ILE A 136 12.95 -16.82 4.67
CA ILE A 136 14.10 -16.21 3.99
C ILE A 136 13.83 -16.28 2.49
N MET A 137 13.72 -15.13 1.84
CA MET A 137 13.71 -15.06 0.38
C MET A 137 15.14 -15.14 -0.15
N GLU A 138 15.37 -15.97 -1.15
CA GLU A 138 16.70 -16.15 -1.75
C GLU A 138 16.89 -15.27 -2.99
N GLN A 139 15.85 -15.08 -3.80
CA GLN A 139 15.91 -14.28 -5.02
C GLN A 139 15.77 -12.79 -4.73
N GLN A 140 16.65 -11.98 -5.33
CA GLN A 140 16.68 -10.52 -5.12
C GLN A 140 15.56 -9.76 -5.82
N ASP A 141 15.10 -10.23 -6.98
CA ASP A 141 14.03 -9.61 -7.77
C ASP A 141 13.15 -10.71 -8.36
N ILE A 142 11.88 -10.72 -7.98
CA ILE A 142 10.88 -11.71 -8.40
C ILE A 142 9.73 -10.99 -9.08
N ARG A 143 9.30 -11.53 -10.22
CA ARG A 143 8.07 -11.12 -10.89
C ARG A 143 7.05 -12.23 -10.80
N ILE A 144 5.96 -11.97 -10.07
CA ILE A 144 4.86 -12.90 -9.86
C ILE A 144 3.74 -12.52 -10.83
N ASP A 145 3.56 -13.32 -11.87
CA ASP A 145 2.53 -13.16 -12.89
C ASP A 145 1.46 -14.24 -12.71
N ALA A 146 0.45 -13.93 -11.89
CA ALA A 146 -0.59 -14.85 -11.50
C ALA A 146 -1.94 -14.13 -11.50
N PRO A 147 -2.95 -14.60 -12.25
CA PRO A 147 -4.28 -14.01 -12.22
C PRO A 147 -4.92 -14.14 -10.85
N ILE A 148 -5.65 -13.11 -10.41
CA ILE A 148 -6.38 -13.14 -9.13
C ILE A 148 -7.88 -13.03 -9.35
N GLY A 149 -8.61 -13.97 -8.74
CA GLY A 149 -10.07 -14.02 -8.67
C GLY A 149 -10.58 -14.14 -7.24
N ARG A 150 -11.91 -14.13 -7.09
CA ARG A 150 -12.55 -14.29 -5.78
C ARG A 150 -12.55 -15.77 -5.40
N ASP A 151 -12.14 -16.08 -4.17
CA ASP A 151 -12.21 -17.43 -3.64
C ASP A 151 -13.65 -17.75 -3.18
N LEU A 152 -14.33 -18.66 -3.89
CA LEU A 152 -15.72 -19.02 -3.61
C LEU A 152 -15.90 -19.87 -2.36
N ARG A 153 -14.83 -20.46 -1.80
CA ARG A 153 -14.89 -21.21 -0.54
C ARG A 153 -15.24 -20.31 0.65
N TYR A 154 -14.90 -19.02 0.56
CA TYR A 154 -15.09 -18.06 1.64
C TYR A 154 -16.25 -17.11 1.34
N LYS A 155 -17.22 -17.07 2.26
CA LYS A 155 -18.39 -16.16 2.20
C LYS A 155 -18.13 -14.88 3.00
N THR A 156 -19.03 -13.91 2.84
CA THR A 156 -19.04 -12.68 3.64
C THR A 156 -19.06 -12.99 5.15
N PRO A 157 -18.38 -12.19 5.99
CA PRO A 157 -17.72 -10.91 5.66
C PRO A 157 -16.28 -11.05 5.12
N HIS A 158 -15.65 -12.23 5.20
CA HIS A 158 -14.26 -12.46 4.83
C HIS A 158 -14.12 -12.77 3.34
N ILE A 159 -14.22 -11.73 2.50
CA ILE A 159 -13.98 -11.88 1.06
C ILE A 159 -12.50 -12.16 0.82
N LYS A 160 -12.16 -13.44 0.63
CA LYS A 160 -10.83 -13.93 0.26
C LYS A 160 -10.67 -13.98 -1.27
N MET A 161 -9.44 -13.88 -1.70
CA MET A 161 -9.01 -13.90 -3.10
C MET A 161 -8.03 -15.05 -3.28
N CYS A 162 -7.95 -15.63 -4.46
CA CYS A 162 -7.03 -16.72 -4.77
C CYS A 162 -6.44 -16.57 -6.18
N THR A 163 -5.35 -17.29 -6.39
CA THR A 163 -4.59 -17.42 -7.64
C THR A 163 -5.06 -18.64 -8.45
N SER A 164 -4.44 -18.85 -9.60
CA SER A 164 -4.71 -19.96 -10.52
C SER A 164 -4.43 -21.37 -9.95
N THR A 165 -3.71 -21.48 -8.83
CA THR A 165 -3.48 -22.75 -8.11
C THR A 165 -4.76 -23.33 -7.49
N ASP A 166 -5.77 -22.49 -7.23
CA ASP A 166 -7.09 -22.87 -6.73
C ASP A 166 -8.20 -22.64 -7.78
N TRP A 167 -7.92 -22.92 -9.07
CA TRP A 167 -8.80 -22.51 -10.19
C TRP A 167 -10.25 -22.97 -10.03
N GLU A 168 -10.48 -24.16 -9.46
CA GLU A 168 -11.81 -24.72 -9.22
C GLU A 168 -12.71 -23.78 -8.40
N HIS A 169 -12.11 -22.98 -7.52
CA HIS A 169 -12.81 -22.05 -6.63
C HIS A 169 -12.53 -20.58 -6.95
N CYS A 170 -11.71 -20.30 -7.97
CA CYS A 170 -11.30 -18.96 -8.36
C CYS A 170 -12.29 -18.35 -9.35
N HIS A 171 -13.20 -17.52 -8.86
CA HIS A 171 -14.22 -16.87 -9.67
C HIS A 171 -13.72 -15.58 -10.32
N SER A 172 -13.89 -15.49 -11.65
CA SER A 172 -13.51 -14.34 -12.49
C SER A 172 -12.05 -13.88 -12.26
N PRO A 173 -11.05 -14.77 -12.46
CA PRO A 173 -9.66 -14.38 -12.38
C PRO A 173 -9.34 -13.28 -13.39
N CYS A 174 -8.51 -12.33 -12.99
CA CYS A 174 -8.04 -11.26 -13.87
C CYS A 174 -6.52 -11.16 -13.77
N GLU A 175 -5.87 -10.96 -14.92
CA GLU A 175 -4.43 -10.80 -15.03
C GLU A 175 -3.90 -9.68 -14.14
N CYS A 176 -2.90 -10.00 -13.33
CA CYS A 176 -2.15 -9.04 -12.54
C CYS A 176 -0.73 -9.53 -12.28
N THR A 177 0.17 -8.59 -12.10
CA THR A 177 1.59 -8.86 -11.95
C THR A 177 2.17 -8.01 -10.82
N THR A 178 2.87 -8.66 -9.91
CA THR A 178 3.59 -8.01 -8.80
C THR A 178 5.08 -8.18 -9.00
N GLN A 179 5.85 -7.11 -8.79
CA GLN A 179 7.30 -7.20 -8.64
C GLN A 179 7.65 -7.14 -7.14
N VAL A 180 8.52 -8.03 -6.70
CA VAL A 180 9.04 -8.14 -5.35
C VAL A 180 10.55 -7.98 -5.40
N ILE A 181 11.09 -7.05 -4.62
CA ILE A 181 12.53 -6.81 -4.51
C ILE A 181 12.92 -7.09 -3.07
N LEU A 182 13.86 -8.01 -2.86
CA LEU A 182 14.42 -8.28 -1.55
C LEU A 182 15.25 -7.07 -1.10
N VAL A 183 14.93 -6.55 0.08
CA VAL A 183 15.70 -5.47 0.70
C VAL A 183 16.69 -6.05 1.70
N GLU A 184 16.20 -6.92 2.59
CA GLU A 184 16.99 -7.47 3.70
C GLU A 184 16.35 -8.75 4.24
N THR A 185 17.15 -9.64 4.83
CA THR A 185 16.69 -10.84 5.54
C THR A 185 17.11 -10.77 7.01
N GLY A 186 16.31 -11.34 7.91
CA GLY A 186 16.55 -11.25 9.35
C GLY A 186 15.58 -12.08 10.18
N TYR A 187 15.37 -11.66 11.42
CA TYR A 187 14.44 -12.30 12.34
C TYR A 187 13.42 -11.30 12.88
N LEU A 188 12.15 -11.71 12.92
CA LEU A 188 11.07 -10.99 13.59
C LEU A 188 10.39 -11.97 14.54
N ASP A 189 10.24 -11.59 15.81
CA ASP A 189 9.62 -12.40 16.87
C ASP A 189 10.19 -13.84 16.97
N GLY A 190 11.49 -13.99 16.73
CA GLY A 190 12.19 -15.28 16.78
C GLY A 190 12.05 -16.14 15.52
N GLU A 191 11.32 -15.69 14.50
CA GLU A 191 11.14 -16.40 13.23
C GLU A 191 11.93 -15.73 12.10
N PHE A 192 12.40 -16.54 11.15
CA PHE A 192 13.01 -16.03 9.93
C PHE A 192 12.01 -15.18 9.13
N SER A 193 12.46 -14.00 8.70
CA SER A 193 11.65 -13.04 7.96
C SER A 193 12.47 -12.29 6.93
N SER A 194 11.81 -11.78 5.90
CA SER A 194 12.41 -10.95 4.85
C SER A 194 11.69 -9.62 4.73
N LYS A 195 12.45 -8.54 4.65
CA LYS A 195 11.97 -7.22 4.29
C LYS A 195 12.04 -7.05 2.78
N ILE A 196 10.94 -6.63 2.19
CA ILE A 196 10.77 -6.52 0.74
C ILE A 196 10.21 -5.17 0.34
N ALA A 197 10.53 -4.75 -0.88
CA ALA A 197 9.84 -3.70 -1.60
C ALA A 197 8.98 -4.31 -2.70
N LEU A 198 7.74 -3.85 -2.83
CA LEU A 198 6.71 -4.40 -3.70
C LEU A 198 6.21 -3.31 -4.63
N LYS A 199 5.93 -3.64 -5.89
CA LYS A 199 5.09 -2.77 -6.72
C LYS A 199 4.16 -3.58 -7.60
N SER A 200 2.99 -3.05 -7.88
CA SER A 200 2.15 -3.62 -8.93
C SER A 200 2.70 -3.21 -10.29
N TYR A 201 3.10 -4.20 -11.09
CA TYR A 201 3.53 -3.98 -12.47
C TYR A 201 2.33 -3.92 -13.42
N ARG A 202 1.30 -4.73 -13.16
CA ARG A 202 0.05 -4.80 -13.94
C ARG A 202 -1.10 -5.14 -13.00
N GLY A 203 -2.27 -4.55 -13.27
CA GLY A 203 -3.46 -4.81 -12.49
C GLY A 203 -3.44 -4.10 -11.13
N ASP A 204 -4.59 -4.05 -10.49
CA ASP A 204 -4.76 -3.54 -9.13
C ASP A 204 -5.91 -4.34 -8.54
N ARG A 205 -5.60 -5.57 -8.12
CA ARG A 205 -6.58 -6.54 -7.63
C ARG A 205 -6.68 -6.45 -6.12
N LYS A 206 -7.88 -6.71 -5.60
CA LYS A 206 -8.08 -6.81 -4.15
C LYS A 206 -7.11 -7.84 -3.57
N HIS A 207 -6.43 -7.47 -2.47
CA HIS A 207 -5.45 -8.30 -1.78
C HIS A 207 -4.28 -8.79 -2.67
N GLN A 208 -3.97 -8.12 -3.79
CA GLN A 208 -3.01 -8.62 -4.79
C GLN A 208 -1.67 -9.04 -4.20
N PHE A 209 -1.03 -8.18 -3.41
CA PHE A 209 0.25 -8.50 -2.79
C PHE A 209 0.14 -9.65 -1.79
N ARG A 210 -0.93 -9.65 -0.96
CA ARG A 210 -1.15 -10.67 0.08
C ARG A 210 -1.25 -12.07 -0.54
N VAL A 211 -2.04 -12.20 -1.62
CA VAL A 211 -2.22 -13.48 -2.32
C VAL A 211 -0.94 -13.88 -3.05
N HIS A 212 -0.31 -12.99 -3.80
CA HIS A 212 0.93 -13.32 -4.53
C HIS A 212 2.08 -13.72 -3.60
N LEU A 213 2.20 -13.05 -2.45
CA LEU A 213 3.21 -13.38 -1.45
C LEU A 213 2.94 -14.73 -0.79
N LYS A 214 1.67 -15.03 -0.49
CA LYS A 214 1.27 -16.38 -0.05
C LYS A 214 1.62 -17.45 -1.10
N GLU A 215 1.29 -17.19 -2.37
CA GLU A 215 1.51 -18.11 -3.49
C GLU A 215 2.97 -18.55 -3.61
N ILE A 216 3.92 -17.63 -3.37
CA ILE A 216 5.35 -17.94 -3.40
C ILE A 216 5.91 -18.46 -2.05
N GLY A 217 5.05 -18.76 -1.08
CA GLY A 217 5.45 -19.31 0.22
C GLY A 217 5.96 -18.27 1.23
N HIS A 218 5.78 -16.97 0.96
CA HIS A 218 6.25 -15.88 1.81
C HIS A 218 5.09 -14.97 2.23
N PRO A 219 4.08 -15.46 2.98
CA PRO A 219 2.97 -14.62 3.41
C PRO A 219 3.44 -13.44 4.27
N LEU A 220 2.65 -12.37 4.26
CA LEU A 220 2.92 -11.19 5.06
C LEU A 220 2.83 -11.50 6.55
N VAL A 221 3.79 -11.02 7.33
CA VAL A 221 3.75 -11.16 8.78
C VAL A 221 2.52 -10.41 9.34
N GLY A 222 1.75 -11.09 10.20
CA GLY A 222 0.53 -10.54 10.82
C GLY A 222 -0.71 -10.54 9.92
N ASP A 223 -0.65 -11.17 8.73
CA ASP A 223 -1.78 -11.29 7.83
C ASP A 223 -2.80 -12.33 8.31
N THR A 224 -3.86 -11.87 8.98
CA THR A 224 -4.91 -12.73 9.54
C THR A 224 -5.76 -13.50 8.51
N LEU A 225 -5.58 -13.28 7.20
CA LEU A 225 -6.39 -13.94 6.16
C LEU A 225 -5.58 -14.91 5.29
N TYR A 226 -4.29 -14.64 5.11
CA TYR A 226 -3.41 -15.40 4.22
C TYR A 226 -2.16 -15.96 4.90
N ASP A 227 -1.87 -15.59 6.15
CA ASP A 227 -0.86 -16.26 6.98
C ASP A 227 -1.49 -17.45 7.71
N ASP A 228 -1.09 -18.66 7.34
CA ASP A 228 -1.67 -19.90 7.86
C ASP A 228 -1.28 -20.14 9.34
N LEU A 229 -0.27 -19.44 9.89
CA LEU A 229 0.07 -19.46 11.33
C LEU A 229 -0.99 -18.79 12.21
N HIS A 230 -1.82 -17.90 11.63
CA HIS A 230 -2.90 -17.21 12.35
C HIS A 230 -4.29 -17.79 12.07
N HIS A 231 -4.40 -18.78 11.18
CA HIS A 231 -5.62 -19.56 11.05
C HIS A 231 -5.51 -20.77 11.97
N PRO A 232 -6.38 -20.91 12.99
CA PRO A 232 -6.47 -22.18 13.71
C PRO A 232 -6.87 -23.24 12.69
N THR A 233 -5.93 -24.12 12.34
CA THR A 233 -6.24 -25.36 11.65
C THR A 233 -7.05 -26.21 12.61
N ASN A 234 -8.37 -26.20 12.43
CA ASN A 234 -9.25 -27.26 12.92
C ASN A 234 -9.19 -28.44 11.94
#